data_AF-M2YW19-F1
#
_entry.id   AF-M2YW19-F1
#
_cell.length_a   1.000
_cell.length_b   1.000
_cell.length_c   1.000
_cell.angle_alpha   90.00
_cell.angle_beta   90.00
_cell.angle_gamma   90.00
#
_symmetry.space_group_name_H-M   'P 1'
#
loop_
_entity.id
_entity.type
_entity.pdbx_description
1 polymer ?
#
loop_
_entity_poly.entity_id
_entity_poly.type
_entity_poly.pdbx_seq_one_letter_code
_entity_poly.pdbx_strand_id
1 'polypeptide(L)'
;MASDTRDRILDALERTLVDVGVAQVTLEGVAAAAGVSKGGLLYHFPTKEAMLAAMVRRLGERGDARLADAVAGGTPVAEWYLADPDETGDSAEMDLFRSTVAALRSADGRHDDVHRAVVEVLRSWDEGLRAEIDDPVTAEIVRLVGDGIYLGAMLGLPKPDPELHRRVVARLLGTKNP
;
A
#
# COMPACT_ATOMS: atom_id res chain seq x y z
N MET A 1 -19.01 -4.25 -15.68
CA MET A 1 -18.72 -5.70 -15.56
C MET A 1 -19.20 -6.15 -14.20
N ALA A 2 -19.85 -7.30 -14.07
CA ALA A 2 -20.24 -7.81 -12.75
C ALA A 2 -18.96 -8.04 -11.94
N SER A 3 -18.82 -7.33 -10.82
CA SER A 3 -17.70 -7.52 -9.88
C SER A 3 -17.66 -8.99 -9.44
N ASP A 4 -16.49 -9.62 -9.58
CA ASP A 4 -16.27 -10.99 -9.12
C ASP A 4 -16.64 -11.08 -7.62
N THR A 5 -17.14 -12.22 -7.18
CA THR A 5 -17.48 -12.46 -5.77
C THR A 5 -16.29 -12.16 -4.86
N ARG A 6 -15.07 -12.45 -5.32
CA ARG A 6 -13.83 -12.07 -4.64
C ARG A 6 -13.73 -10.56 -4.42
N ASP A 7 -13.99 -9.76 -5.45
CA ASP A 7 -13.91 -8.29 -5.36
C ASP A 7 -14.99 -7.71 -4.47
N ARG A 8 -16.23 -8.23 -4.52
CA ARG A 8 -17.30 -7.80 -3.61
C ARG A 8 -16.96 -8.04 -2.14
N ILE A 9 -16.28 -9.14 -1.84
CA ILE A 9 -15.79 -9.43 -0.49
C ILE A 9 -14.73 -8.42 -0.07
N LEU A 10 -13.76 -8.12 -0.95
CA LEU A 10 -12.72 -7.13 -0.67
C LEU A 10 -13.29 -5.72 -0.52
N ASP A 11 -14.27 -5.32 -1.35
CA ASP A 11 -14.99 -4.04 -1.22
C ASP A 11 -15.75 -3.94 0.12
N ALA A 12 -16.34 -5.05 0.59
CA ALA A 12 -16.99 -5.10 1.90
C ALA A 12 -15.98 -5.01 3.05
N LEU A 13 -14.83 -5.67 2.92
CA LEU A 13 -13.73 -5.57 3.89
C LEU A 13 -13.19 -4.14 3.98
N GLU A 14 -12.89 -3.50 2.84
CA GLU A 14 -12.38 -2.13 2.77
C GLU A 14 -13.34 -1.16 3.49
N ARG A 15 -14.64 -1.24 3.21
CA ARG A 15 -15.66 -0.43 3.91
C ARG A 15 -15.72 -0.71 5.42
N THR A 16 -15.71 -1.98 5.81
CA THR A 16 -15.76 -2.35 7.23
C THR A 16 -14.55 -1.80 8.00
N LEU A 17 -13.36 -1.81 7.38
CA LEU A 17 -12.15 -1.27 7.99
C LEU A 17 -12.22 0.24 8.21
N VAL A 18 -12.81 0.99 7.28
CA VAL A 18 -13.03 2.43 7.42
C VAL A 18 -14.03 2.73 8.53
N ASP A 19 -15.12 1.96 8.61
CA ASP A 19 -16.23 2.24 9.53
C ASP A 19 -15.92 1.90 10.99
N VAL A 20 -15.33 0.72 11.25
CA VAL A 20 -15.19 0.17 12.62
C VAL A 20 -13.76 -0.23 13.00
N GLY A 21 -12.81 -0.12 12.06
CA GLY A 21 -11.41 -0.50 12.27
C GLY A 21 -11.19 -2.02 12.32
N VAL A 22 -9.92 -2.41 12.20
CA VAL A 22 -9.53 -3.83 12.01
C VAL A 22 -9.85 -4.76 13.18
N ALA A 23 -9.91 -4.22 14.39
CA ALA A 23 -10.20 -4.98 15.61
C ALA A 23 -11.61 -5.61 15.57
N GLN A 24 -12.55 -4.98 14.86
CA GLN A 24 -13.95 -5.42 14.78
C GLN A 24 -14.24 -6.23 13.50
N VAL A 25 -13.26 -6.40 12.60
CA VAL A 25 -13.44 -7.17 11.36
C VAL A 25 -13.53 -8.67 11.68
N THR A 26 -14.59 -9.32 11.19
CA THR A 26 -14.81 -10.77 11.27
C THR A 26 -15.17 -11.34 9.90
N LEU A 27 -14.90 -12.62 9.67
CA LEU A 27 -15.29 -13.30 8.43
C LEU A 27 -16.82 -13.32 8.26
N GLU A 28 -17.58 -13.55 9.34
CA GLU A 28 -19.04 -13.48 9.27
C GLU A 28 -19.54 -12.07 8.93
N GLY A 29 -18.98 -11.04 9.56
CA GLY A 29 -19.37 -9.65 9.32
C GLY A 29 -19.13 -9.22 7.88
N VAL A 30 -17.95 -9.55 7.34
CA VAL A 30 -17.62 -9.25 5.94
C VAL A 30 -18.49 -10.06 4.96
N ALA A 31 -18.76 -11.35 5.25
CA ALA A 31 -19.65 -12.16 4.40
C ALA A 31 -21.05 -11.55 4.32
N ALA A 32 -21.60 -11.12 5.47
CA ALA A 32 -22.90 -10.45 5.53
C ALA A 32 -22.90 -9.13 4.75
N ALA A 33 -21.86 -8.29 4.93
CA ALA A 33 -21.71 -7.02 4.21
C ALA A 33 -21.53 -7.19 2.70
N ALA A 34 -20.88 -8.28 2.26
CA ALA A 34 -20.69 -8.61 0.85
C ALA A 34 -21.92 -9.30 0.22
N GLY A 35 -22.93 -9.68 1.01
CA GLY A 35 -24.10 -10.42 0.55
C GLY A 35 -23.77 -11.83 0.07
N VAL A 36 -22.82 -12.50 0.73
CA VAL A 36 -22.40 -13.88 0.42
C VAL A 36 -22.55 -14.79 1.63
N SER A 37 -22.62 -16.10 1.41
CA SER A 37 -22.60 -17.06 2.51
C SER A 37 -21.20 -17.17 3.13
N LYS A 38 -21.11 -17.59 4.40
CA LYS A 38 -19.82 -17.90 5.05
C LYS A 38 -19.00 -18.92 4.23
N GLY A 39 -19.65 -19.95 3.69
CA GLY A 39 -18.99 -20.93 2.81
C GLY A 39 -18.48 -20.33 1.50
N GLY A 40 -19.24 -19.39 0.90
CA GLY A 40 -18.81 -18.66 -0.29
C GLY A 40 -17.62 -17.74 -0.03
N LEU A 41 -17.57 -17.09 1.14
CA LEU A 41 -16.40 -16.31 1.53
C LEU A 41 -15.18 -17.20 1.76
N LEU A 42 -15.33 -18.29 2.53
CA LEU A 42 -14.24 -19.22 2.86
C LEU A 42 -13.66 -19.91 1.63
N TYR A 43 -14.44 -20.05 0.55
CA TYR A 43 -13.94 -20.52 -0.74
C TYR A 43 -12.86 -19.60 -1.34
N HIS A 44 -13.01 -18.28 -1.19
CA HIS A 44 -12.04 -17.30 -1.68
C HIS A 44 -10.95 -17.00 -0.65
N PHE A 45 -11.32 -16.91 0.63
CA PHE A 45 -10.44 -16.50 1.72
C PHE A 45 -10.60 -17.44 2.92
N PRO A 46 -9.71 -18.44 3.08
CA PRO A 46 -9.86 -19.46 4.12
C PRO A 46 -9.67 -18.89 5.54
N THR A 47 -8.98 -17.75 5.69
CA THR A 47 -8.74 -17.08 6.96
C THR A 47 -8.91 -15.56 6.84
N LYS A 48 -9.06 -14.88 7.99
CA LYS A 48 -9.11 -13.41 8.06
C LYS A 48 -7.81 -12.80 7.51
N GLU A 49 -6.68 -13.44 7.79
CA GLU A 49 -5.35 -13.01 7.38
C GLU A 49 -5.16 -13.16 5.87
N ALA A 50 -5.64 -14.25 5.26
CA ALA A 50 -5.63 -14.41 3.81
C ALA A 50 -6.48 -13.33 3.12
N MET A 51 -7.63 -12.97 3.72
CA MET A 51 -8.49 -11.89 3.22
C MET A 51 -7.82 -10.52 3.31
N LEU A 52 -7.20 -10.20 4.46
CA LEU A 52 -6.44 -8.96 4.66
C LEU A 52 -5.22 -8.88 3.73
N ALA A 53 -4.48 -9.98 3.56
CA ALA A 53 -3.32 -10.05 2.66
C ALA A 53 -3.74 -9.81 1.20
N ALA A 54 -4.86 -10.39 0.78
CA ALA A 54 -5.41 -10.15 -0.56
C ALA A 54 -5.84 -8.69 -0.77
N MET A 55 -6.38 -8.04 0.26
CA MET A 55 -6.69 -6.61 0.21
C MET A 55 -5.41 -5.77 0.10
N VAL A 56 -4.36 -6.06 0.87
CA VAL A 56 -3.06 -5.38 0.77
C VAL A 56 -2.49 -5.46 -0.64
N ARG A 57 -2.52 -6.65 -1.26
CA ARG A 57 -2.08 -6.82 -2.65
C ARG A 57 -2.92 -6.00 -3.62
N ARG A 58 -4.25 -5.96 -3.44
CA ARG A 58 -5.15 -5.14 -4.26
C ARG A 58 -4.83 -3.64 -4.14
N LEU A 59 -4.46 -3.15 -2.96
CA LEU A 59 -3.99 -1.77 -2.78
C LEU A 59 -2.66 -1.55 -3.52
N GLY A 60 -1.72 -2.50 -3.42
CA GLY A 60 -0.48 -2.47 -4.20
C GLY A 60 -0.71 -2.41 -5.70
N GLU A 61 -1.59 -3.28 -6.24
CA GLU A 61 -1.96 -3.29 -7.67
C GLU A 61 -2.56 -1.94 -8.13
N ARG A 62 -3.33 -1.26 -7.28
CA ARG A 62 -3.83 0.10 -7.57
C ARG A 62 -2.69 1.12 -7.58
N GLY A 63 -1.76 1.01 -6.63
CA GLY A 63 -0.54 1.83 -6.59
C GLY A 63 0.33 1.63 -7.85
N ASP A 64 0.54 0.38 -8.26
CA ASP A 64 1.28 0.01 -9.47
C ASP A 64 0.61 0.61 -10.72
N ALA A 65 -0.71 0.57 -10.82
CA ALA A 65 -1.45 1.17 -11.92
C ALA A 65 -1.28 2.70 -11.98
N ARG A 66 -1.32 3.39 -10.83
CA ARG A 66 -1.07 4.84 -10.76
C ARG A 66 0.36 5.20 -11.15
N LEU A 67 1.34 4.42 -10.69
CA LEU A 67 2.73 4.59 -11.12
C LEU A 67 2.85 4.43 -12.63
N ALA A 68 2.23 3.39 -13.20
CA ALA A 68 2.25 3.18 -14.65
C ALA A 68 1.64 4.36 -15.43
N ASP A 69 0.52 4.91 -14.94
CA ASP A 69 -0.11 6.11 -15.53
C ASP A 69 0.80 7.35 -15.41
N ALA A 70 1.44 7.55 -14.24
CA ALA A 70 2.35 8.67 -14.01
C ALA A 70 3.60 8.59 -14.90
N VAL A 71 4.18 7.40 -15.05
CA VAL A 71 5.31 7.12 -15.94
C VAL A 71 4.92 7.33 -17.41
N ALA A 72 3.73 6.87 -17.81
CA ALA A 72 3.21 7.15 -19.16
C ALA A 72 3.00 8.66 -19.39
N GLY A 73 2.71 9.42 -18.33
CA GLY A 73 2.64 10.88 -18.32
C GLY A 73 4.00 11.60 -18.27
N GLY A 74 5.12 10.86 -18.19
CA GLY A 74 6.48 11.40 -18.17
C GLY A 74 7.09 11.65 -16.79
N THR A 75 6.44 11.20 -15.72
CA THR A 75 6.99 11.26 -14.36
C THR A 75 8.05 10.16 -14.18
N PRO A 76 9.29 10.48 -13.77
CA PRO A 76 10.28 9.46 -13.44
C PRO A 76 9.80 8.57 -12.28
N VAL A 77 10.14 7.28 -12.31
CA VAL A 77 9.82 6.32 -11.23
C VAL A 77 10.42 6.80 -9.92
N ALA A 78 11.65 7.31 -9.93
CA ALA A 78 12.32 7.79 -8.72
C ALA A 78 11.66 9.05 -8.14
N GLU A 79 11.09 9.91 -8.98
CA GLU A 79 10.31 11.08 -8.55
C GLU A 79 8.99 10.66 -7.90
N TRP A 80 8.27 9.73 -8.53
CA TRP A 80 7.04 9.15 -7.97
C TRP A 80 7.29 8.48 -6.60
N TYR A 81 8.36 7.70 -6.49
CA TYR A 81 8.70 6.94 -5.28
C TYR A 81 9.04 7.84 -4.08
N LEU A 82 9.50 9.06 -4.34
CA LEU A 82 9.86 10.06 -3.34
C LEU A 82 8.75 11.09 -3.06
N ALA A 83 7.63 11.02 -3.78
CA ALA A 83 6.50 11.93 -3.58
C ALA A 83 5.84 11.72 -2.21
N ASP A 84 5.17 12.75 -1.69
CA ASP A 84 4.33 12.59 -0.51
C ASP A 84 3.10 11.73 -0.88
N PRO A 85 2.80 10.64 -0.16
CA PRO A 85 1.62 9.82 -0.41
C PRO A 85 0.28 10.59 -0.40
N ASP A 86 0.20 11.71 0.34
CA ASP A 86 -1.00 12.55 0.32
C ASP A 86 -1.14 13.33 -1.01
N GLU A 87 -0.01 13.68 -1.64
CA GLU A 87 0.02 14.40 -2.91
C GLU A 87 -0.26 13.47 -4.10
N THR A 88 0.07 12.18 -3.99
CA THR A 88 -0.25 11.17 -5.01
C THR A 88 -1.72 10.73 -4.99
N GLY A 89 -2.54 11.28 -4.09
CA GLY A 89 -3.98 11.02 -4.00
C GLY A 89 -4.34 9.76 -3.21
N ASP A 90 -3.45 9.30 -2.32
CA ASP A 90 -3.50 7.96 -1.73
C ASP A 90 -4.06 7.91 -0.29
N SER A 91 -4.56 9.03 0.26
CA SER A 91 -4.85 9.12 1.71
C SER A 91 -5.82 8.05 2.25
N ALA A 92 -6.89 7.73 1.51
CA ALA A 92 -7.85 6.69 1.91
C ALA A 92 -7.27 5.28 1.83
N GLU A 93 -6.42 5.00 0.83
CA GLU A 93 -5.75 3.69 0.71
C GLU A 93 -4.62 3.56 1.72
N MET A 94 -3.91 4.64 1.99
CA MET A 94 -2.93 4.74 3.07
C MET A 94 -3.57 4.49 4.44
N ASP A 95 -4.78 5.00 4.66
CA ASP A 95 -5.55 4.71 5.88
C ASP A 95 -5.93 3.23 6.01
N LEU A 96 -6.34 2.58 4.91
CA LEU A 96 -6.58 1.14 4.86
C LEU A 96 -5.30 0.33 5.12
N PHE A 97 -4.19 0.75 4.52
CA PHE A 97 -2.88 0.12 4.68
C PHE A 97 -2.40 0.23 6.14
N ARG A 98 -2.52 1.43 6.73
CA ARG A 98 -2.26 1.71 8.14
C ARG A 98 -3.13 0.86 9.07
N SER A 99 -4.43 0.77 8.81
CA SER A 99 -5.36 -0.08 9.58
C SER A 99 -4.92 -1.55 9.54
N THR A 100 -4.46 -2.02 8.38
CA THR A 100 -3.98 -3.39 8.20
C THR A 100 -2.66 -3.64 8.93
N VAL A 101 -1.72 -2.69 8.91
CA VAL A 101 -0.47 -2.80 9.67
C VAL A 101 -0.68 -2.69 11.18
N ALA A 102 -1.69 -1.94 11.63
CA ALA A 102 -2.09 -1.97 13.04
C ALA A 102 -2.61 -3.36 13.44
N ALA A 103 -3.33 -4.05 12.55
CA ALA A 103 -3.82 -5.42 12.77
C ALA A 103 -2.69 -6.44 12.94
N LEU A 104 -1.62 -6.30 12.15
CA LEU A 104 -0.41 -7.13 12.27
C LEU A 104 0.19 -7.08 13.68
N ARG A 105 -0.01 -5.97 14.41
CA ARG A 105 0.58 -5.74 15.73
C ARG A 105 -0.27 -6.29 16.89
N SER A 106 -1.52 -6.68 16.65
CA SER A 106 -2.50 -6.99 17.71
C SER A 106 -2.66 -8.49 18.07
N ALA A 107 -1.66 -9.36 17.81
CA ALA A 107 -1.59 -10.82 18.09
C ALA A 107 -2.47 -11.69 17.14
N ASP A 108 -2.17 -12.93 16.74
CA ASP A 108 -1.24 -14.00 17.15
C ASP A 108 -0.12 -14.26 16.13
N GLY A 109 1.11 -14.53 16.59
CA GLY A 109 2.33 -14.71 15.79
C GLY A 109 2.41 -15.96 14.90
N ARG A 110 1.37 -16.31 14.14
CA ARG A 110 1.34 -17.50 13.27
C ARG A 110 0.79 -17.30 11.85
N HIS A 111 0.60 -16.08 11.35
CA HIS A 111 0.16 -15.86 9.96
C HIS A 111 1.01 -14.80 9.25
N ASP A 112 2.03 -15.29 8.56
CA ASP A 112 3.00 -14.56 7.73
C ASP A 112 2.38 -13.90 6.49
N ASP A 113 1.11 -14.19 6.14
CA ASP A 113 0.54 -13.79 4.85
C ASP A 113 0.36 -12.27 4.70
N VAL A 114 -0.13 -11.58 5.74
CA VAL A 114 -0.31 -10.12 5.68
C VAL A 114 1.04 -9.42 5.70
N HIS A 115 1.98 -9.90 6.52
CA HIS A 115 3.34 -9.37 6.55
C HIS A 115 4.03 -9.55 5.20
N ARG A 116 3.94 -10.75 4.62
CA ARG A 116 4.46 -11.06 3.29
C ARG A 116 3.82 -10.18 2.22
N ALA A 117 2.50 -9.99 2.24
CA ALA A 117 1.82 -9.10 1.30
C ALA A 117 2.31 -7.65 1.43
N VAL A 118 2.52 -7.14 2.64
CA VAL A 118 3.10 -5.79 2.84
C VAL A 118 4.51 -5.71 2.27
N VAL A 119 5.36 -6.71 2.52
CA VAL A 119 6.72 -6.77 1.97
C VAL A 119 6.72 -6.89 0.44
N GLU A 120 5.80 -7.68 -0.13
CA GLU A 120 5.60 -7.81 -1.58
C GLU A 120 5.26 -6.45 -2.20
N VAL A 121 4.33 -5.70 -1.60
CA VAL A 121 3.92 -4.37 -2.09
C VAL A 121 5.05 -3.34 -1.95
N LEU A 122 5.71 -3.26 -0.80
CA LEU A 122 6.82 -2.30 -0.62
C LEU A 122 7.98 -2.54 -1.59
N ARG A 123 8.14 -3.78 -2.06
CA ARG A 123 9.20 -4.18 -3.01
C ARG A 123 8.74 -4.24 -4.46
N SER A 124 7.48 -3.94 -4.79
CA SER A 124 6.98 -4.07 -6.16
C SER A 124 7.70 -3.11 -7.12
N TRP A 125 8.24 -2.01 -6.61
CA TRP A 125 8.87 -0.95 -7.41
C TRP A 125 10.41 -1.04 -7.47
N ASP A 126 11.02 -2.04 -6.82
CA ASP A 126 12.48 -2.26 -6.79
C ASP A 126 13.10 -2.35 -8.20
N GLU A 127 12.42 -3.04 -9.12
CA GLU A 127 12.90 -3.26 -10.47
C GLU A 127 12.88 -1.97 -11.29
N GLY A 128 11.83 -1.15 -11.14
CA GLY A 128 11.70 0.14 -11.81
C GLY A 128 12.81 1.11 -11.42
N LEU A 129 13.13 1.21 -10.12
CA LEU A 129 14.22 2.05 -9.62
C LEU A 129 15.59 1.62 -10.16
N ARG A 130 15.86 0.30 -10.20
CA ARG A 130 17.13 -0.23 -10.73
C ARG A 130 17.25 -0.10 -12.25
N ALA A 131 16.13 -0.03 -12.97
CA ALA A 131 16.11 0.22 -14.40
C ALA A 131 16.32 1.71 -14.74
N GLU A 132 15.90 2.62 -13.87
CA GLU A 132 16.02 4.07 -14.07
C GLU A 132 17.36 4.65 -13.59
N ILE A 133 17.93 4.12 -12.50
CA ILE A 133 19.13 4.64 -11.86
C ILE A 133 20.31 3.69 -12.05
N ASP A 134 21.29 4.10 -12.88
CA ASP A 134 22.47 3.29 -13.22
C ASP A 134 23.37 2.97 -12.01
N ASP A 135 23.54 3.93 -11.08
CA ASP A 135 24.36 3.71 -9.89
C ASP A 135 23.55 2.94 -8.83
N PRO A 136 23.92 1.68 -8.53
CA PRO A 136 23.17 0.84 -7.60
C PRO A 136 23.14 1.41 -6.17
N VAL A 137 24.14 2.21 -5.78
CA VAL A 137 24.15 2.86 -4.46
C VAL A 137 23.12 3.99 -4.42
N THR A 138 23.07 4.83 -5.44
CA THR A 138 22.04 5.87 -5.56
C THR A 138 20.64 5.28 -5.63
N ALA A 139 20.43 4.20 -6.40
CA ALA A 139 19.16 3.50 -6.48
C ALA A 139 18.70 3.00 -5.09
N GLU A 140 19.63 2.41 -4.33
CA GLU A 140 19.35 1.92 -2.98
C GLU A 140 19.07 3.05 -1.98
N ILE A 141 19.75 4.21 -2.10
CA ILE A 141 19.45 5.38 -1.27
C ILE A 141 18.04 5.89 -1.55
N VAL A 142 17.65 6.03 -2.83
CA VAL A 142 16.30 6.46 -3.21
C VAL A 142 15.26 5.48 -2.66
N ARG A 143 15.48 4.18 -2.81
CA ARG A 143 14.62 3.13 -2.26
C ARG A 143 14.46 3.24 -0.74
N LEU A 144 15.56 3.35 0.01
CA LEU A 144 15.53 3.46 1.46
C LEU A 144 14.83 4.74 1.95
N VAL A 145 14.98 5.85 1.21
CA VAL A 145 14.30 7.11 1.53
C VAL A 145 12.80 7.00 1.27
N GLY A 146 12.39 6.47 0.10
CA GLY A 146 10.98 6.24 -0.21
C GLY A 146 10.30 5.28 0.77
N ASP A 147 10.94 4.15 1.10
CA ASP A 147 10.49 3.24 2.17
C ASP A 147 10.24 4.01 3.48
N GLY A 148 11.15 4.91 3.85
CA GLY A 148 11.04 5.74 5.05
C GLY A 148 9.85 6.70 5.02
N ILE A 149 9.56 7.30 3.87
CA ILE A 149 8.40 8.19 3.67
C ILE A 149 7.09 7.41 3.83
N TYR A 150 6.96 6.28 3.14
CA TYR A 150 5.77 5.42 3.20
C TYR A 150 5.56 4.83 4.61
N LEU A 151 6.61 4.27 5.22
CA LEU A 151 6.53 3.76 6.59
C LEU A 151 6.22 4.86 7.60
N GLY A 152 6.75 6.08 7.39
CA GLY A 152 6.44 7.25 8.20
C GLY A 152 4.95 7.59 8.14
N ALA A 153 4.36 7.65 6.95
CA ALA A 153 2.93 7.88 6.75
C ALA A 153 2.09 6.75 7.40
N MET A 154 2.46 5.49 7.18
CA MET A 154 1.78 4.33 7.78
C MET A 154 1.84 4.32 9.32
N LEU A 155 2.94 4.82 9.90
CA LEU A 155 3.11 4.92 11.34
C LEU A 155 2.46 6.19 11.95
N GLY A 156 2.00 7.12 11.11
CA GLY A 156 1.54 8.44 11.56
C GLY A 156 2.66 9.28 12.17
N LEU A 157 3.91 9.10 11.70
CA LEU A 157 5.03 9.95 12.10
C LEU A 157 4.83 11.38 11.55
N PRO A 158 5.38 12.41 12.24
CA PRO A 158 5.34 13.77 11.74
C PRO A 158 5.98 13.85 10.35
N LYS A 159 5.29 14.50 9.41
CA LYS A 159 5.82 14.75 8.07
C LYS A 159 6.94 15.79 8.12
N PRO A 160 7.96 15.68 7.25
CA PRO A 160 8.90 16.76 7.06
C PRO A 160 8.17 18.01 6.54
N ASP A 161 8.81 19.16 6.73
CA ASP A 161 8.38 20.39 6.06
C ASP A 161 8.34 20.17 4.53
N PRO A 162 7.27 20.57 3.82
CA PRO A 162 7.14 20.30 2.38
C PRO A 162 8.25 20.91 1.52
N GLU A 163 8.77 22.07 1.89
CA GLU A 163 9.89 22.69 1.19
C GLU A 163 11.19 21.90 1.42
N LEU A 164 11.43 21.46 2.66
CA LEU A 164 12.54 20.58 2.96
C LEU A 164 12.44 19.25 2.22
N HIS A 165 11.25 18.65 2.14
CA HIS A 165 11.00 17.41 1.41
C HIS A 165 11.36 17.56 -0.07
N ARG A 166 10.86 18.61 -0.75
CA ARG A 166 11.20 18.90 -2.15
C ARG A 166 12.71 19.06 -2.37
N ARG A 167 13.41 19.73 -1.45
CA ARG A 167 14.88 19.87 -1.50
C ARG A 167 15.61 18.54 -1.33
N VAL A 168 15.09 17.62 -0.49
CA VAL A 168 15.62 16.26 -0.36
C VAL A 168 15.45 15.51 -1.68
N VAL A 169 14.25 15.53 -2.27
CA VAL A 169 13.99 14.89 -3.57
C VAL A 169 14.92 15.43 -4.65
N ALA A 170 15.02 16.76 -4.80
CA ALA A 170 15.90 17.38 -5.78
C ALA A 170 17.38 16.99 -5.59
N ARG A 171 17.83 16.92 -4.33
CA ARG A 171 19.19 16.53 -3.99
C ARG A 171 19.51 15.07 -4.31
N LEU A 172 18.52 14.17 -4.19
CA LEU A 172 18.66 12.74 -4.48
C LEU A 172 18.61 12.46 -5.98
N LEU A 173 17.73 13.15 -6.72
CA LEU A 173 17.57 12.96 -8.16
C LEU A 173 18.59 13.76 -9.00
N GLY A 174 19.43 14.57 -8.36
CA GLY A 174 20.40 15.41 -9.06
C GLY A 174 19.76 16.53 -9.90
N THR A 175 18.47 16.80 -9.69
CA THR A 175 17.77 17.89 -10.35
C THR A 175 18.18 19.21 -9.68
N LYS A 176 18.61 20.17 -10.49
CA LYS A 176 18.91 21.52 -9.98
C LYS A 176 17.59 22.13 -9.49
N ASN A 177 17.58 22.65 -8.26
CA ASN A 177 16.47 23.44 -7.72
C ASN A 177 16.07 24.53 -8.75
N PRO A 178 14.76 24.73 -9.04
CA PRO A 178 14.33 25.92 -9.78
C PRO A 178 14.65 27.21 -9.00
#